data_AF-A0ABD0XFD5-F1
#
_entry.id   AF-A0ABD0XFD5-F1
#
_cell.length_a   1.000
_cell.length_b   1.000
_cell.length_c   1.000
_cell.angle_alpha   90.00
_cell.angle_beta   90.00
_cell.angle_gamma   90.00
#
_symmetry.space_group_name_H-M   'P 1'
#
loop_
_entity.id
_entity.type
_entity.pdbx_description
1 polymer ?
#
loop_
_entity_poly.entity_id
_entity_poly.type
_entity_poly.pdbx_seq_one_letter_code
_entity_poly.pdbx_strand_id
1 'polypeptide(L)'
;MPLSAKTVKDRTIKMAEDITRQQIKDINSAVAYSIACDESKDKGDIEQIALFCRYVNSAGPQEEIIELIPLKGQTRGEDICEAVLNCLRAKGINTTHLVLVATDGAPSMTGAQKGFVALLQKSLDRKLLTFHCILHQEALCAQTFPPEYTEVMNVVIQIVNKIMAKSLNHRQFRSLLDELESTYSDLQLHNKVRWLSRGEVLKRFAACLEEVKTFLGSKGLTFPELERPEWLEKLHFMVDMTAHLNTLNTALQGKGRTALHMLEEVLAFERKLTVLARDLQKVIGIVSLWLTFGSGTRLDVGSNTAPTLTVLPPSSEELSSTTTATLTCLANKGFPSDWTLSWKVDGTNKKQESSSSVWEKDGLYSWSSTLTLTAQEWTKVGEVTCEAQKSSQTPVTKTLRRADCSG
;
A
#
# COMPACT_ATOMS: atom_id res chain seq x y z
N MET A 1 3.04 -26.31 48.02
CA MET A 1 4.36 -25.65 48.10
C MET A 1 4.91 -25.45 46.69
N PRO A 2 5.31 -24.22 46.30
CA PRO A 2 6.03 -24.01 45.05
C PRO A 2 7.42 -24.67 45.09
N LEU A 3 7.90 -25.16 43.94
CA LEU A 3 9.24 -25.77 43.81
C LEU A 3 10.33 -24.70 43.99
N SER A 4 11.50 -25.11 44.50
CA SER A 4 12.66 -24.22 44.58
C SER A 4 13.21 -23.89 43.18
N ALA A 5 13.78 -22.70 43.00
CA ALA A 5 14.39 -22.30 41.73
C ALA A 5 15.47 -23.28 41.24
N LYS A 6 16.25 -23.87 42.17
CA LYS A 6 17.24 -24.90 41.87
C LYS A 6 16.58 -26.16 41.31
N THR A 7 15.53 -26.64 41.97
CA THR A 7 14.77 -27.81 41.51
C THR A 7 14.15 -27.59 40.13
N VAL A 8 13.63 -26.38 39.87
CA VAL A 8 13.10 -26.03 38.54
C VAL A 8 14.20 -26.07 37.49
N LYS A 9 15.36 -25.43 37.75
CA LYS A 9 16.52 -25.46 36.84
C LYS A 9 16.96 -26.88 36.53
N ASP A 10 17.16 -27.70 37.55
CA ASP A 10 17.66 -29.07 37.38
C ASP A 10 16.66 -29.94 36.58
N ARG A 11 15.35 -29.75 36.81
CA ARG A 11 14.30 -30.43 36.02
C ARG A 11 14.33 -29.98 34.56
N THR A 12 14.46 -28.68 34.30
CA THR A 12 14.55 -28.15 32.92
C THR A 12 15.75 -28.71 32.19
N ILE A 13 16.92 -28.78 32.83
CA ILE A 13 18.13 -29.37 32.22
C ILE A 13 17.90 -30.84 31.88
N LYS A 14 17.40 -31.63 32.84
CA LYS A 14 17.16 -33.05 32.63
C LYS A 14 16.14 -33.32 31.51
N MET A 15 15.10 -32.49 31.42
CA MET A 15 14.12 -32.56 30.33
C MET A 15 14.73 -32.19 28.97
N ALA A 16 15.55 -31.14 28.92
CA ALA A 16 16.23 -30.72 27.70
C ALA A 16 17.23 -31.79 27.21
N GLU A 17 17.99 -32.40 28.11
CA GLU A 17 18.87 -33.53 27.79
C GLU A 17 18.09 -34.73 27.25
N ASP A 18 16.94 -35.05 27.85
CA ASP A 18 16.11 -36.16 27.39
C ASP A 18 15.53 -35.91 26.00
N ILE A 19 14.99 -34.71 25.75
CA ILE A 19 14.51 -34.28 24.43
C ILE A 19 15.64 -34.34 23.40
N THR A 20 16.84 -33.86 23.75
CA THR A 20 18.01 -33.89 22.86
C THR A 20 18.40 -35.31 22.50
N ARG A 21 18.40 -36.24 23.46
CA ARG A 21 18.67 -37.66 23.21
C ARG A 21 17.64 -38.29 22.27
N GLN A 22 16.36 -38.00 22.47
CA GLN A 22 15.29 -38.51 21.61
C GLN A 22 15.42 -37.96 20.18
N GLN A 23 15.66 -36.65 20.04
CA GLN A 23 15.92 -36.00 18.75
C GLN A 23 17.09 -36.66 17.99
N ILE A 24 18.24 -36.83 18.64
CA ILE A 24 19.42 -37.43 17.99
C ILE A 24 19.14 -38.87 17.54
N LYS A 25 18.43 -39.64 18.37
CA LYS A 25 18.04 -41.01 18.04
C LYS A 25 17.14 -41.03 16.81
N ASP A 26 16.16 -40.14 16.75
CA ASP A 26 15.22 -40.03 15.63
C ASP A 26 15.95 -39.62 14.34
N ILE A 27 16.80 -38.59 14.37
CA ILE A 27 17.63 -38.16 13.24
C ILE A 27 18.48 -39.32 12.70
N ASN A 28 19.15 -40.05 13.60
CA ASN A 28 20.02 -41.16 13.21
C ASN A 28 19.24 -42.38 12.67
N SER A 29 17.99 -42.55 13.09
CA SER A 29 17.11 -43.60 12.58
C SER A 29 16.48 -43.26 11.22
N ALA A 30 16.45 -41.98 10.85
CA ALA A 30 15.90 -41.53 9.58
C ALA A 30 16.77 -42.02 8.42
N VAL A 31 16.13 -42.48 7.33
CA VAL A 31 16.82 -42.92 6.10
C VAL A 31 17.60 -41.77 5.46
N ALA A 32 17.05 -40.56 5.56
CA ALA A 32 17.67 -39.34 5.08
C ALA A 32 17.22 -38.16 5.93
N TYR A 33 18.10 -37.17 6.08
CA TYR A 33 17.76 -35.88 6.65
C TYR A 33 18.43 -34.74 5.89
N SER A 34 17.91 -33.54 6.07
CA SER A 34 18.46 -32.31 5.52
C SER A 34 18.77 -31.33 6.63
N ILE A 35 19.75 -30.45 6.41
CA ILE A 35 20.06 -29.34 7.32
C ILE A 35 19.77 -28.00 6.66
N ALA A 36 19.40 -27.02 7.46
CA ALA A 36 19.36 -25.62 7.07
C ALA A 36 20.25 -24.81 8.02
N CYS A 37 21.07 -23.92 7.47
CA CYS A 37 21.96 -23.06 8.23
C CYS A 37 21.60 -21.60 7.96
N ASP A 38 21.29 -20.86 9.02
CA ASP A 38 21.03 -19.42 8.97
C ASP A 38 21.98 -18.69 9.93
N GLU A 39 22.61 -17.62 9.45
CA GLU A 39 23.50 -16.79 10.26
C GLU A 39 22.70 -15.68 10.92
N SER A 40 22.84 -15.52 12.24
CA SER A 40 22.21 -14.43 12.99
C SER A 40 23.15 -13.88 14.05
N LYS A 41 22.97 -12.61 14.40
CA LYS A 41 23.68 -11.96 15.52
C LYS A 41 22.83 -12.00 16.78
N ASP A 42 23.45 -12.30 17.91
CA ASP A 42 22.79 -12.19 19.21
C ASP A 42 22.88 -10.76 19.80
N LYS A 43 22.27 -10.56 20.98
CA LYS A 43 22.29 -9.25 21.67
C LYS A 43 23.68 -8.84 22.17
N GLY A 44 24.63 -9.78 22.25
CA GLY A 44 26.02 -9.54 22.63
C GLY A 44 26.94 -9.32 21.43
N ASP A 45 26.38 -9.18 20.22
CA ASP A 45 27.10 -9.03 18.95
C ASP A 45 27.97 -10.25 18.59
N ILE A 46 27.60 -11.44 19.11
CA ILE A 46 28.22 -12.71 18.73
C ILE A 46 27.43 -13.28 17.55
N GLU A 47 28.14 -13.57 16.47
CA GLU A 47 27.59 -14.29 15.31
C GLU A 47 27.33 -15.75 15.68
N GLN A 48 26.11 -16.21 15.39
CA GLN A 48 25.66 -17.57 15.67
C GLN A 48 25.08 -18.20 14.41
N ILE A 49 25.35 -19.49 14.22
CA ILE A 49 24.71 -20.31 13.21
C ILE A 49 23.54 -21.04 13.85
N ALA A 50 22.34 -20.76 13.38
CA ALA A 50 21.17 -21.57 13.68
C ALA A 50 21.17 -22.80 12.77
N LEU A 51 21.45 -23.97 13.36
CA LEU A 51 21.45 -25.23 12.65
C LEU A 51 20.12 -25.93 12.86
N PHE A 52 19.32 -26.01 11.80
CA PHE A 52 18.06 -26.76 11.77
C PHE A 52 18.23 -28.07 11.02
N CYS A 53 17.40 -29.05 11.38
CA CYS A 53 17.26 -30.28 10.63
C CYS A 53 15.81 -30.55 10.27
N ARG A 54 15.64 -31.25 9.15
CA ARG A 54 14.37 -31.80 8.72
C ARG A 54 14.57 -33.26 8.34
N TYR A 55 13.75 -34.13 8.92
CA TYR A 55 13.81 -35.58 8.75
C TYR A 55 12.39 -36.16 8.79
N VAL A 56 12.24 -37.45 8.50
CA VAL A 56 10.94 -38.14 8.56
C VAL A 56 11.06 -39.29 9.55
N ASN A 57 10.16 -39.32 10.54
CA ASN A 57 10.01 -40.44 11.47
C ASN A 57 8.59 -41.05 11.35
N SER A 58 8.23 -41.96 12.25
CA SER A 58 6.91 -42.62 12.25
C SER A 58 5.73 -41.66 12.44
N ALA A 59 5.97 -40.46 12.99
CA ALA A 59 4.96 -39.41 13.15
C ALA A 59 4.87 -38.48 11.93
N GLY A 60 5.69 -38.69 10.89
CA GLY A 60 5.76 -37.88 9.69
C GLY A 60 6.96 -36.93 9.65
N PRO A 61 6.92 -35.88 8.81
CA PRO A 61 8.00 -34.91 8.70
C PRO A 61 8.19 -34.11 9.98
N GLN A 62 9.42 -34.10 10.51
CA GLN A 62 9.85 -33.30 11.65
C GLN A 62 10.76 -32.17 11.20
N GLU A 63 10.64 -31.02 11.86
CA GLU A 63 11.48 -29.82 11.66
C GLU A 63 11.90 -29.32 13.03
N GLU A 64 13.20 -29.37 13.32
CA GLU A 64 13.72 -29.10 14.65
C GLU A 64 15.08 -28.40 14.61
N ILE A 65 15.34 -27.56 15.62
CA ILE A 65 16.65 -26.97 15.84
C ILE A 65 17.60 -28.01 16.46
N ILE A 66 18.81 -28.15 15.92
CA ILE A 66 19.87 -28.99 16.50
C ILE A 66 20.63 -28.18 17.56
N GLU A 67 21.11 -27.00 17.18
CA GLU A 67 21.92 -26.14 18.04
C GLU A 67 21.98 -24.71 17.49
N LEU A 68 22.19 -23.75 18.38
CA LEU A 68 22.71 -22.42 18.06
C LEU A 68 24.21 -22.46 18.29
N ILE A 69 24.99 -22.43 17.21
CA ILE A 69 26.44 -22.62 17.27
C ILE A 69 27.11 -21.24 17.25
N PRO A 70 27.76 -20.79 18.35
CA PRO A 70 28.45 -19.52 18.37
C PRO A 70 29.74 -19.58 17.52
N LEU A 71 29.92 -18.60 16.65
CA LEU A 71 31.14 -18.42 15.87
C LEU A 71 32.07 -17.45 16.59
N LYS A 72 33.31 -17.88 16.83
CA LYS A 72 34.31 -17.06 17.52
C LYS A 72 35.11 -16.25 16.48
N GLY A 73 34.66 -15.04 16.21
CA GLY A 73 35.44 -13.98 15.58
C GLY A 73 35.31 -13.84 14.06
N GLN A 74 35.22 -14.93 13.29
CA GLN A 74 35.08 -14.87 11.82
C GLN A 74 33.96 -15.79 11.31
N THR A 75 33.32 -15.36 10.23
CA THR A 75 32.19 -16.02 9.53
C THR A 75 32.58 -16.51 8.14
N ARG A 76 33.82 -16.98 7.96
CA ARG A 76 34.22 -17.58 6.67
C ARG A 76 33.56 -18.95 6.52
N GLY A 77 33.38 -19.40 5.28
CA GLY A 77 32.82 -20.73 5.03
C GLY A 77 33.59 -21.87 5.67
N GLU A 78 34.90 -21.68 5.88
CA GLU A 78 35.81 -22.58 6.62
C GLU A 78 35.40 -22.68 8.10
N ASP A 79 35.22 -21.53 8.76
CA ASP A 79 34.82 -21.41 10.17
C ASP A 79 33.42 -22.03 10.39
N ILE A 80 32.49 -21.76 9.47
CA ILE A 80 31.12 -22.32 9.49
C ILE A 80 31.15 -23.85 9.32
N CYS A 81 31.92 -24.35 8.34
CA CYS A 81 32.02 -25.78 8.08
C CYS A 81 32.59 -26.55 9.27
N GLU A 82 33.67 -26.04 9.86
CA GLU A 82 34.27 -26.62 11.05
C GLU A 82 33.27 -26.63 12.22
N ALA A 83 32.58 -25.51 12.47
CA ALA A 83 31.60 -25.38 13.54
C ALA A 83 30.44 -26.39 13.39
N VAL A 84 29.88 -26.52 12.19
CA VAL A 84 28.78 -27.46 11.89
C VAL A 84 29.26 -28.91 12.03
N LEU A 85 30.40 -29.28 11.45
CA LEU A 85 30.93 -30.65 11.55
C LEU A 85 31.27 -31.04 12.99
N ASN A 86 31.84 -30.12 13.76
CA ASN A 86 32.14 -30.34 15.18
C ASN A 86 30.86 -30.52 16.00
N CYS A 87 29.82 -29.73 15.75
CA CYS A 87 28.51 -29.88 16.39
C CYS A 87 27.88 -31.25 16.09
N LEU A 88 27.82 -31.64 14.81
CA LEU A 88 27.26 -32.93 14.39
C LEU A 88 28.03 -34.11 15.01
N ARG A 89 29.37 -34.02 15.04
CA ARG A 89 30.23 -35.03 15.67
C ARG A 89 30.02 -35.11 17.18
N ALA A 90 29.98 -33.96 17.86
CA ALA A 90 29.79 -33.89 19.32
C ALA A 90 28.44 -34.48 19.76
N LYS A 91 27.39 -34.31 18.95
CA LYS A 91 26.07 -34.90 19.18
C LYS A 91 25.94 -36.33 18.67
N GLY A 92 26.95 -36.88 17.99
CA GLY A 92 26.89 -38.24 17.43
C GLY A 92 25.84 -38.38 16.32
N ILE A 93 25.57 -37.32 15.56
CA ILE A 93 24.65 -37.35 14.41
C ILE A 93 25.40 -37.95 13.21
N ASN A 94 24.82 -38.99 12.63
CA ASN A 94 25.42 -39.73 11.52
C ASN A 94 25.29 -38.94 10.22
N THR A 95 26.40 -38.39 9.75
CA THR A 95 26.44 -37.59 8.53
C THR A 95 26.23 -38.39 7.25
N THR A 96 26.20 -39.73 7.25
CA THR A 96 25.96 -40.50 6.02
C THR A 96 24.54 -40.33 5.47
N HIS A 97 23.56 -40.05 6.34
CA HIS A 97 22.16 -39.87 5.97
C HIS A 97 21.82 -38.43 5.57
N LEU A 98 22.76 -37.48 5.66
CA LEU A 98 22.55 -36.10 5.25
C LEU A 98 22.44 -36.00 3.73
N VAL A 99 21.32 -35.57 3.16
CA VAL A 99 21.16 -35.52 1.69
C VAL A 99 21.12 -34.11 1.12
N LEU A 100 20.82 -33.11 1.96
CA LEU A 100 20.52 -31.76 1.52
C LEU A 100 20.99 -30.71 2.52
N VAL A 101 21.50 -29.60 2.00
CA VAL A 101 21.83 -28.39 2.76
C VAL A 101 21.10 -27.18 2.16
N ALA A 102 20.43 -26.41 3.01
CA ALA A 102 19.81 -25.14 2.65
C ALA A 102 20.52 -23.97 3.35
N THR A 103 20.82 -22.89 2.61
CA THR A 103 21.48 -21.70 3.14
C THR A 103 20.87 -20.41 2.60
N ASP A 104 21.20 -19.27 3.20
CA ASP A 104 20.79 -17.92 2.77
C ASP A 104 21.42 -17.43 1.45
N GLY A 105 22.27 -18.24 0.82
CA GLY A 105 22.94 -17.88 -0.43
C GLY A 105 24.16 -16.97 -0.28
N ALA A 106 24.55 -16.58 0.95
CA ALA A 106 25.69 -15.68 1.16
C ALA A 106 27.00 -16.24 0.57
N PRO A 107 27.96 -15.39 0.15
CA PRO A 107 29.23 -15.85 -0.42
C PRO A 107 30.02 -16.80 0.50
N SER A 108 29.95 -16.59 1.82
CA SER A 108 30.54 -17.48 2.85
C SER A 108 29.88 -18.86 2.85
N MET A 109 28.61 -18.96 2.45
CA MET A 109 27.85 -20.21 2.40
C MET A 109 28.03 -20.96 1.09
N THR A 110 27.90 -20.25 -0.05
CA THR A 110 27.76 -20.84 -1.39
C THR A 110 28.98 -20.70 -2.28
N GLY A 111 30.04 -20.03 -1.83
CA GLY A 111 31.27 -19.84 -2.59
C GLY A 111 31.87 -21.16 -3.13
N ALA A 112 32.25 -21.18 -4.40
CA ALA A 112 32.60 -22.41 -5.13
C ALA A 112 33.81 -23.19 -4.53
N GLN A 113 34.78 -22.49 -3.94
CA GLN A 113 36.01 -23.08 -3.38
C GLN A 113 36.05 -23.03 -1.86
N LYS A 114 35.61 -21.90 -1.28
CA LYS A 114 35.72 -21.60 0.15
C LYS A 114 34.37 -21.45 0.86
N GLY A 115 33.26 -21.69 0.15
CA GLY A 115 31.93 -21.66 0.75
C GLY A 115 31.70 -22.88 1.63
N PHE A 116 30.95 -22.70 2.72
CA PHE A 116 30.55 -23.77 3.64
C PHE A 116 30.05 -25.02 2.89
N VAL A 117 29.15 -24.85 1.93
CA VAL A 117 28.53 -25.95 1.18
C VAL A 117 29.58 -26.75 0.39
N ALA A 118 30.49 -26.05 -0.31
CA ALA A 118 31.55 -26.68 -1.09
C ALA A 118 32.52 -27.45 -0.18
N LEU A 119 32.88 -26.86 0.96
CA LEU A 119 33.77 -27.48 1.95
C LEU A 119 33.11 -28.69 2.62
N LEU A 120 31.81 -28.60 2.97
CA LEU A 120 31.05 -29.69 3.56
C LEU A 120 30.99 -30.90 2.61
N GLN A 121 30.68 -30.65 1.33
CA GLN A 121 30.68 -31.72 0.32
C GLN A 121 32.05 -32.37 0.16
N LYS A 122 33.12 -31.58 0.22
CA LYS A 122 34.51 -32.09 0.18
C LYS A 122 34.85 -32.92 1.42
N SER A 123 34.47 -32.48 2.61
CA SER A 123 34.71 -33.20 3.86
C SER A 123 33.91 -34.50 3.98
N LEU A 124 32.73 -34.57 3.35
CA LEU A 124 31.89 -35.76 3.32
C LEU A 124 32.16 -36.68 2.13
N ASP A 125 33.05 -36.29 1.21
CA ASP A 125 33.38 -36.97 -0.05
C ASP A 125 32.14 -37.38 -0.86
N ARG A 126 31.13 -36.51 -0.92
CA ARG A 126 29.89 -36.76 -1.66
C ARG A 126 29.15 -35.49 -2.02
N LYS A 127 28.33 -35.59 -3.07
CA LYS A 127 27.49 -34.49 -3.53
C LYS A 127 26.21 -34.41 -2.69
N LEU A 128 25.92 -33.22 -2.17
CA LEU A 128 24.66 -32.92 -1.48
C LEU A 128 23.75 -32.15 -2.43
N LEU A 129 22.44 -32.24 -2.21
CA LEU A 129 21.49 -31.29 -2.78
C LEU A 129 21.66 -29.94 -2.07
N THR A 130 21.70 -28.86 -2.83
CA THR A 130 21.95 -27.53 -2.31
C THR A 130 20.79 -26.62 -2.68
N PHE A 131 20.18 -25.99 -1.68
CA PHE A 131 19.08 -25.07 -1.88
C PHE A 131 19.41 -23.69 -1.33
N HIS A 132 19.14 -22.67 -2.13
CA HIS A 132 19.10 -21.29 -1.66
C HIS A 132 17.73 -21.07 -0.99
N CYS A 133 17.73 -20.54 0.22
CA CYS A 133 16.54 -20.17 0.96
C CYS A 133 15.60 -19.31 0.09
N ILE A 134 14.39 -19.82 -0.13
CA ILE A 134 13.40 -19.19 -1.00
C ILE A 134 12.96 -17.82 -0.48
N LEU A 135 12.98 -17.61 0.84
CA LEU A 135 12.68 -16.31 1.46
C LEU A 135 13.78 -15.28 1.19
N HIS A 136 15.05 -15.71 1.14
CA HIS A 136 16.15 -14.84 0.72
C HIS A 136 16.07 -14.51 -0.77
N GLN A 137 15.73 -15.49 -1.61
CA GLN A 137 15.51 -15.24 -3.05
C GLN A 137 14.36 -14.26 -3.30
N GLU A 138 13.23 -14.41 -2.62
CA GLU A 138 12.10 -13.48 -2.70
C GLU A 138 12.51 -12.06 -2.25
N ALA A 139 13.23 -11.95 -1.13
CA ALA A 139 13.74 -10.67 -0.65
C ALA A 139 14.76 -10.01 -1.60
N LEU A 140 15.51 -10.80 -2.38
CA LEU A 140 16.41 -10.31 -3.43
C LEU A 140 15.62 -9.85 -4.65
N CYS A 141 14.60 -10.59 -5.08
CA CYS A 141 13.69 -10.14 -6.14
C CYS A 141 13.04 -8.80 -5.78
N ALA A 142 12.64 -8.63 -4.52
CA ALA A 142 12.07 -7.39 -4.02
C ALA A 142 13.06 -6.21 -3.99
N GLN A 143 14.36 -6.43 -4.18
CA GLN A 143 15.36 -5.36 -4.32
C GLN A 143 15.59 -4.95 -5.79
N THR A 144 14.92 -5.60 -6.75
CA THR A 144 15.05 -5.30 -8.18
C THR A 144 14.16 -4.15 -8.67
N PHE A 145 13.47 -3.46 -7.77
CA PHE A 145 12.68 -2.28 -8.14
C PHE A 145 13.55 -1.25 -8.87
N PRO A 146 13.02 -0.61 -9.94
CA PRO A 146 13.77 0.40 -10.68
C PRO A 146 14.27 1.55 -9.77
N PRO A 147 15.38 2.23 -10.14
CA PRO A 147 15.97 3.29 -9.33
C PRO A 147 15.00 4.40 -8.91
N GLU A 148 14.01 4.72 -9.76
CA GLU A 148 12.97 5.71 -9.46
C GLU A 148 12.10 5.35 -8.23
N TYR A 149 11.87 4.06 -7.97
CA TYR A 149 11.14 3.58 -6.79
C TYR A 149 12.03 3.55 -5.55
N THR A 150 13.35 3.38 -5.74
CA THR A 150 14.31 3.51 -4.64
C THR A 150 14.31 4.95 -4.11
N GLU A 151 14.11 5.94 -4.97
CA GLU A 151 14.01 7.34 -4.55
C GLU A 151 12.75 7.63 -3.73
N VAL A 152 11.60 7.05 -4.12
CA VAL A 152 10.37 7.10 -3.31
C VAL A 152 10.63 6.58 -1.90
N MET A 153 11.28 5.41 -1.78
CA MET A 153 11.64 4.84 -0.48
C MET A 153 12.57 5.74 0.33
N ASN A 154 13.56 6.35 -0.31
CA ASN A 154 14.50 7.24 0.36
C ASN A 154 13.77 8.43 0.99
N VAL A 155 12.86 9.05 0.25
CA VAL A 155 12.04 10.18 0.74
C VAL A 155 11.17 9.75 1.92
N VAL A 156 10.47 8.61 1.81
CA VAL A 156 9.66 8.06 2.91
C VAL A 156 10.51 7.83 4.16
N ILE A 157 11.66 7.16 4.01
CA ILE A 157 12.58 6.89 5.13
C ILE A 157 13.10 8.19 5.74
N GLN A 158 13.42 9.19 4.94
CA GLN A 158 13.87 10.49 5.43
C GLN A 158 12.80 11.20 6.26
N ILE A 159 11.53 11.17 5.81
CA ILE A 159 10.40 11.76 6.53
C ILE A 159 10.18 11.02 7.84
N VAL A 160 10.05 9.69 7.80
CA VAL A 160 9.85 8.86 8.99
C VAL A 160 10.97 9.09 10.00
N ASN A 161 12.23 9.09 9.57
CA ASN A 161 13.36 9.37 10.46
C ASN A 161 13.29 10.77 11.08
N LYS A 162 12.87 11.81 10.34
CA LYS A 162 12.73 13.17 10.90
C LYS A 162 11.62 13.26 11.97
N ILE A 163 10.53 12.52 11.79
CA ILE A 163 9.44 12.45 12.76
C ILE A 163 9.90 11.68 14.01
N MET A 164 10.52 10.51 13.80
CA MET A 164 10.84 9.57 14.88
C MET A 164 12.14 9.90 15.64
N ALA A 165 13.10 10.61 15.03
CA ALA A 165 14.39 10.91 15.66
C ALA A 165 14.30 11.83 16.88
N LYS A 166 13.27 12.68 16.96
CA LYS A 166 13.04 13.56 18.12
C LYS A 166 11.86 13.04 18.93
N SER A 167 12.09 12.68 20.19
CA SER A 167 11.06 12.18 21.11
C SER A 167 9.86 13.13 21.27
N LEU A 168 10.09 14.44 21.20
CA LEU A 168 9.01 15.43 21.20
C LEU A 168 8.18 15.37 19.91
N ASN A 169 8.83 15.30 18.74
CA ASN A 169 8.13 15.20 17.46
C ASN A 169 7.30 13.92 17.38
N HIS A 170 7.86 12.78 17.82
CA HIS A 170 7.16 11.51 17.84
C HIS A 170 5.91 11.55 18.72
N ARG A 171 5.99 12.10 19.93
CA ARG A 171 4.83 12.26 20.82
C ARG A 171 3.77 13.19 20.24
N GLN A 172 4.18 14.31 19.65
CA GLN A 172 3.26 15.26 19.01
C GLN A 172 2.58 14.66 17.79
N PHE A 173 3.30 13.87 17.00
CA PHE A 173 2.74 13.15 15.86
C PHE A 173 1.73 12.09 16.30
N ARG A 174 2.03 11.31 17.36
CA ARG A 174 1.04 10.37 17.95
C ARG A 174 -0.22 11.07 18.44
N SER A 175 -0.09 12.22 19.12
CA SER A 175 -1.24 13.03 19.55
C SER A 175 -2.10 13.44 18.35
N LEU A 176 -1.47 13.89 17.27
CA LEU A 176 -2.17 14.25 16.04
C LEU A 176 -2.91 13.06 15.42
N LEU A 177 -2.30 11.87 15.39
CA LEU A 177 -2.95 10.65 14.89
C LEU A 177 -4.17 10.27 15.73
N ASP A 178 -4.07 10.38 17.06
CA ASP A 178 -5.18 10.09 17.97
C ASP A 178 -6.30 11.13 17.83
N GLU A 179 -5.97 12.42 17.68
CA GLU A 179 -6.93 13.52 17.48
C GLU A 179 -7.71 13.41 16.17
N LEU A 180 -7.07 12.90 15.11
CA LEU A 180 -7.68 12.71 13.79
C LEU A 180 -8.33 11.33 13.60
N GLU A 181 -8.38 10.51 14.66
CA GLU A 181 -8.88 9.13 14.63
C GLU A 181 -8.25 8.30 13.49
N SER A 182 -6.94 8.47 13.28
CA SER A 182 -6.23 7.82 12.18
C SER A 182 -6.28 6.29 12.28
N THR A 183 -6.13 5.61 11.14
CA THR A 183 -6.16 4.14 11.06
C THR A 183 -5.04 3.49 11.89
N TYR A 184 -3.92 4.21 12.07
CA TYR A 184 -2.78 3.75 12.84
C TYR A 184 -2.44 4.76 13.94
N SER A 185 -2.11 4.25 15.13
CA SER A 185 -1.68 5.09 16.27
C SER A 185 -0.20 5.48 16.22
N ASP A 186 0.57 4.96 15.27
CA ASP A 186 1.99 5.31 15.10
C ASP A 186 2.60 4.87 13.75
N LEU A 187 3.68 5.55 13.36
CA LEU A 187 4.58 5.11 12.29
C LEU A 187 5.60 4.09 12.81
N GLN A 188 6.01 3.17 11.94
CA GLN A 188 7.07 2.22 12.28
C GLN A 188 8.46 2.80 12.04
N LEU A 189 9.32 2.71 13.05
CA LEU A 189 10.75 2.98 12.92
C LEU A 189 11.39 1.89 12.06
N HIS A 190 12.09 2.31 11.01
CA HIS A 190 12.85 1.41 10.16
C HIS A 190 14.11 0.91 10.89
N ASN A 191 14.13 -0.38 11.26
CA ASN A 191 15.41 -1.07 11.42
C ASN A 191 15.90 -1.50 10.02
N LYS A 192 17.21 -1.43 9.74
CA LYS A 192 17.78 -1.88 8.46
C LYS A 192 17.69 -3.40 8.35
N VAL A 193 16.49 -3.97 8.17
CA VAL A 193 16.33 -5.41 8.02
C VAL A 193 15.17 -5.72 7.06
N ARG A 194 15.51 -6.18 5.86
CA ARG A 194 14.65 -6.82 4.83
C ARG A 194 13.61 -5.91 4.15
N TRP A 195 13.46 -6.03 2.84
CA TRP A 195 12.53 -5.21 2.04
C TRP A 195 11.07 -5.27 2.52
N LEU A 196 10.65 -6.40 3.09
CA LEU A 196 9.30 -6.59 3.62
C LEU A 196 8.97 -5.69 4.82
N SER A 197 9.96 -5.37 5.66
CA SER A 197 9.77 -4.37 6.72
C SER A 197 9.57 -2.97 6.13
N ARG A 198 10.21 -2.67 5.00
CA ARG A 198 9.99 -1.43 4.24
C ARG A 198 8.58 -1.36 3.67
N GLY A 199 8.02 -2.50 3.24
CA GLY A 199 6.63 -2.60 2.81
C GLY A 199 5.61 -2.21 3.89
N GLU A 200 5.83 -2.63 5.14
CA GLU A 200 4.96 -2.23 6.25
C GLU A 200 5.12 -0.74 6.60
N VAL A 201 6.34 -0.20 6.53
CA VAL A 201 6.57 1.25 6.67
C VAL A 201 5.83 2.03 5.58
N LEU A 202 5.94 1.61 4.32
CA LEU A 202 5.22 2.21 3.19
C LEU A 202 3.72 2.21 3.40
N LYS A 203 3.16 1.06 3.78
CA LYS A 203 1.72 0.90 4.00
C LYS A 203 1.20 1.88 5.04
N ARG A 204 1.87 1.99 6.19
CA ARG A 204 1.48 2.93 7.26
C ARG A 204 1.70 4.38 6.86
N PHE A 205 2.81 4.66 6.18
CA PHE A 205 3.10 6.00 5.67
C PHE A 205 2.02 6.49 4.70
N ALA A 206 1.61 5.65 3.75
CA ALA A 206 0.57 5.99 2.79
C ALA A 206 -0.82 6.12 3.43
N ALA A 207 -1.13 5.28 4.43
CA ALA A 207 -2.39 5.37 5.18
C ALA A 207 -2.49 6.66 6.02
N CYS A 208 -1.37 7.18 6.50
CA CYS A 208 -1.30 8.39 7.31
C CYS A 208 -0.75 9.60 6.52
N LEU A 209 -0.86 9.59 5.19
CA LEU A 209 -0.18 10.56 4.33
C LEU A 209 -0.62 12.01 4.62
N GLU A 210 -1.91 12.24 4.85
CA GLU A 210 -2.45 13.57 5.09
C GLU A 210 -2.08 14.10 6.49
N GLU A 211 -2.03 13.22 7.48
CA GLU A 211 -1.55 13.51 8.82
C GLU A 211 -0.05 13.81 8.81
N VAL A 212 0.73 13.07 8.01
CA VAL A 212 2.15 13.34 7.77
C VAL A 212 2.35 14.71 7.14
N LYS A 213 1.60 15.05 6.07
CA LYS A 213 1.67 16.39 5.44
C LYS A 213 1.33 17.50 6.44
N THR A 214 0.25 17.32 7.20
CA THR A 214 -0.19 18.26 8.24
C THR A 214 0.89 18.47 9.31
N PHE A 215 1.47 17.38 9.81
CA PHE A 215 2.54 17.44 10.79
C PHE A 215 3.79 18.15 10.25
N LEU A 216 4.22 17.82 9.03
CA LEU A 216 5.37 18.45 8.39
C LEU A 216 5.16 19.95 8.20
N GLY A 217 3.96 20.36 7.77
CA GLY A 217 3.56 21.77 7.67
C GLY A 217 3.66 22.51 9.00
N SER A 218 3.18 21.91 10.10
CA SER A 218 3.30 22.48 11.46
C SER A 218 4.75 22.68 11.92
N LYS A 219 5.70 21.93 11.33
CA LYS A 219 7.14 22.01 11.63
C LYS A 219 7.92 22.88 10.63
N GLY A 220 7.25 23.46 9.63
CA GLY A 220 7.91 24.19 8.55
C GLY A 220 8.83 23.31 7.70
N LEU A 221 8.57 22.00 7.65
CA LEU A 221 9.32 21.06 6.82
C LEU A 221 8.56 20.85 5.50
N THR A 222 9.23 21.05 4.38
CA THR A 222 8.63 20.91 3.05
C THR A 222 9.22 19.73 2.29
N PHE A 223 8.34 18.94 1.69
CA PHE A 223 8.66 17.82 0.81
C PHE A 223 7.81 17.93 -0.46
N PRO A 224 8.31 18.61 -1.51
CA PRO A 224 7.56 18.85 -2.74
C PRO A 224 7.05 17.56 -3.39
N GLU A 225 7.71 16.44 -3.15
CA GLU A 225 7.35 15.11 -3.65
C GLU A 225 5.94 14.69 -3.21
N LEU A 226 5.52 15.06 -2.00
CA LEU A 226 4.22 14.67 -1.45
C LEU A 226 3.02 15.33 -2.14
N GLU A 227 3.27 16.38 -2.92
CA GLU A 227 2.26 17.11 -3.70
C GLU A 227 2.28 16.74 -5.19
N ARG A 228 3.26 15.93 -5.64
CA ARG A 228 3.39 15.54 -7.05
C ARG A 228 2.57 14.27 -7.33
N PRO A 229 1.56 14.31 -8.23
CA PRO A 229 0.75 13.14 -8.55
C PRO A 229 1.58 11.93 -9.02
N GLU A 230 2.56 12.16 -9.91
CA GLU A 230 3.46 11.10 -10.41
C GLU A 230 4.25 10.39 -9.29
N TRP A 231 4.60 11.11 -8.22
CA TRP A 231 5.31 10.52 -7.09
C TRP A 231 4.36 9.73 -6.19
N LEU A 232 3.15 10.24 -5.97
CA LEU A 232 2.10 9.56 -5.19
C LEU A 232 1.66 8.25 -5.87
N GLU A 233 1.53 8.24 -7.19
CA GLU A 233 1.24 7.02 -7.96
C GLU A 233 2.30 5.96 -7.73
N LYS A 234 3.59 6.34 -7.78
CA LYS A 234 4.70 5.42 -7.49
C LYS A 234 4.66 4.94 -6.04
N LEU A 235 4.37 5.81 -5.08
CA LEU A 235 4.21 5.43 -3.67
C LEU A 235 3.13 4.35 -3.50
N HIS A 236 1.93 4.59 -4.03
CA HIS A 236 0.82 3.65 -3.90
C HIS A 236 1.10 2.33 -4.64
N PHE A 237 1.71 2.37 -5.83
CA PHE A 237 2.16 1.17 -6.52
C PHE A 237 3.14 0.33 -5.67
N MET A 238 4.09 0.98 -4.99
CA MET A 238 5.00 0.26 -4.09
C MET A 238 4.26 -0.35 -2.89
N VAL A 239 3.30 0.36 -2.32
CA VAL A 239 2.47 -0.17 -1.20
C VAL A 239 1.77 -1.45 -1.64
N ASP A 240 1.11 -1.45 -2.80
CA ASP A 240 0.38 -2.60 -3.31
C ASP A 240 1.32 -3.77 -3.63
N MET A 241 2.41 -3.51 -4.35
CA MET A 241 3.39 -4.54 -4.71
C MET A 241 4.07 -5.15 -3.49
N THR A 242 4.44 -4.34 -2.50
CA THR A 242 5.04 -4.85 -1.26
C THR A 242 4.03 -5.61 -0.39
N ALA A 243 2.74 -5.27 -0.43
CA ALA A 243 1.69 -6.05 0.22
C ALA A 243 1.52 -7.44 -0.42
N HIS A 244 1.58 -7.52 -1.75
CA HIS A 244 1.57 -8.80 -2.47
C HIS A 244 2.81 -9.66 -2.13
N LEU A 245 4.01 -9.07 -2.10
CA LEU A 245 5.23 -9.76 -1.70
C LEU A 245 5.18 -10.25 -0.24
N ASN A 246 4.67 -9.43 0.69
CA ASN A 246 4.44 -9.82 2.09
C ASN A 246 3.50 -11.03 2.21
N THR A 247 2.45 -11.08 1.37
CA THR A 247 1.51 -12.21 1.32
C THR A 247 2.22 -13.48 0.87
N LEU A 248 3.02 -13.41 -0.21
CA LEU A 248 3.82 -14.53 -0.68
C LEU A 248 4.82 -14.99 0.38
N ASN A 249 5.59 -14.07 0.97
CA ASN A 249 6.59 -14.40 1.97
C ASN A 249 5.97 -15.16 3.16
N THR A 250 4.79 -14.70 3.63
CA THR A 250 4.05 -15.36 4.70
C THR A 250 3.55 -16.75 4.31
N ALA A 251 3.17 -16.95 3.05
CA ALA A 251 2.75 -18.26 2.54
C ALA A 251 3.91 -19.25 2.40
N LEU A 252 5.12 -18.76 2.10
CA LEU A 252 6.35 -19.56 1.96
C LEU A 252 6.96 -20.01 3.29
N GLN A 253 6.63 -19.33 4.40
CA GLN A 253 7.12 -19.67 5.73
C GLN A 253 6.09 -20.42 6.58
N GLY A 254 6.55 -21.01 7.67
CA GLY A 254 5.71 -21.71 8.65
C GLY A 254 5.91 -23.23 8.67
N LYS A 255 5.46 -23.85 9.77
CA LYS A 255 5.67 -25.27 10.03
C LYS A 255 4.87 -26.14 9.05
N GLY A 256 5.50 -27.20 8.54
CA GLY A 256 4.83 -28.20 7.71
C GLY A 256 4.68 -27.83 6.23
N ARG A 257 5.29 -26.74 5.77
CA ARG A 257 5.36 -26.42 4.34
C ARG A 257 6.28 -27.40 3.62
N THR A 258 5.81 -27.98 2.52
CA THR A 258 6.62 -28.85 1.64
C THR A 258 7.18 -28.03 0.49
N ALA A 259 8.23 -28.52 -0.16
CA ALA A 259 8.77 -27.88 -1.35
C ALA A 259 7.71 -27.75 -2.47
N LEU A 260 6.80 -28.72 -2.59
CA LEU A 260 5.68 -28.67 -3.53
C LEU A 260 4.71 -27.52 -3.20
N HIS A 261 4.29 -27.39 -1.94
CA HIS A 261 3.43 -26.27 -1.54
C HIS A 261 4.11 -24.92 -1.80
N MET A 262 5.41 -24.79 -1.48
CA MET A 262 6.14 -23.55 -1.76
C MET A 262 6.19 -23.23 -3.26
N LEU A 263 6.42 -24.24 -4.10
CA LEU A 263 6.41 -24.07 -5.56
C LEU A 263 5.02 -23.65 -6.07
N GLU A 264 3.95 -24.26 -5.57
CA GLU A 264 2.58 -23.89 -5.93
C GLU A 264 2.27 -22.43 -5.57
N GLU A 265 2.69 -21.95 -4.39
CA GLU A 265 2.52 -20.56 -3.98
C GLU A 265 3.28 -19.59 -4.90
N VAL A 266 4.51 -19.92 -5.29
CA VAL A 266 5.29 -19.10 -6.24
C VAL A 266 4.62 -19.07 -7.62
N LEU A 267 4.20 -20.23 -8.15
CA LEU A 267 3.52 -20.31 -9.44
C LEU A 267 2.18 -19.58 -9.43
N ALA A 268 1.44 -19.66 -8.32
CA ALA A 268 0.19 -18.91 -8.16
C ALA A 268 0.46 -17.39 -8.12
N PHE A 269 1.52 -16.97 -7.44
CA PHE A 269 1.95 -15.57 -7.40
C PHE A 269 2.35 -15.04 -8.79
N GLU A 270 3.13 -15.79 -9.56
CA GLU A 270 3.50 -15.44 -10.94
C GLU A 270 2.26 -15.23 -11.84
N ARG A 271 1.26 -16.11 -11.71
CA ARG A 271 -0.02 -15.97 -12.42
C ARG A 271 -0.78 -14.72 -11.98
N LYS A 272 -0.82 -14.42 -10.68
CA LYS A 272 -1.44 -13.19 -10.15
C LYS A 272 -0.76 -11.94 -10.71
N LEU A 273 0.58 -11.91 -10.75
CA LEU A 273 1.32 -10.80 -11.36
C LEU A 273 1.02 -10.65 -12.84
N THR A 274 0.88 -11.76 -13.57
CA THR A 274 0.51 -11.73 -14.99
C THR A 274 -0.87 -11.11 -15.20
N VAL A 275 -1.84 -11.43 -14.34
CA VAL A 275 -3.18 -10.81 -14.39
C VAL A 275 -3.09 -9.32 -14.06
N LEU A 276 -2.40 -8.96 -12.98
CA LEU A 276 -2.18 -7.57 -12.57
C LEU A 276 -1.56 -6.73 -13.70
N ALA A 277 -0.52 -7.25 -14.36
CA ALA A 277 0.13 -6.58 -15.48
C ALA A 277 -0.83 -6.36 -16.67
N ARG A 278 -1.67 -7.35 -16.99
CA ARG A 278 -2.68 -7.22 -18.06
C ARG A 278 -3.73 -6.16 -17.70
N ASP A 279 -4.17 -6.12 -16.46
CA ASP A 279 -5.18 -5.15 -16.03
C ASP A 279 -4.62 -3.73 -16.03
N LEU A 280 -3.38 -3.53 -15.58
CA LEU A 280 -2.67 -2.24 -15.71
C LEU A 280 -2.50 -1.83 -17.17
N GLN A 281 -2.15 -2.76 -18.07
CA GLN A 281 -2.04 -2.48 -19.51
C GLN A 281 -3.40 -2.08 -20.13
N LYS A 282 -4.51 -2.71 -19.71
CA LYS A 282 -5.85 -2.31 -20.15
C LYS A 282 -6.20 -0.92 -19.66
N VAL A 283 -5.83 -0.55 -18.44
CA VAL A 283 -6.03 0.81 -17.91
C VAL A 283 -5.22 1.82 -18.72
N ILE A 284 -3.95 1.54 -19.01
CA ILE A 284 -3.12 2.41 -19.88
C ILE A 284 -3.72 2.53 -21.28
N GLY A 285 -4.20 1.42 -21.86
CA GLY A 285 -4.90 1.41 -23.14
C GLY A 285 -6.20 2.22 -23.11
N ILE A 286 -6.99 2.13 -22.02
CA ILE A 286 -8.19 2.95 -21.82
C ILE A 286 -7.79 4.42 -21.73
N VAL A 287 -6.81 4.81 -20.90
CA VAL A 287 -6.33 6.20 -20.78
C VAL A 287 -5.82 6.75 -22.11
N SER A 288 -5.13 5.94 -22.93
CA SER A 288 -4.73 6.34 -24.29
C SER A 288 -5.92 6.45 -25.26
N LEU A 289 -6.97 5.65 -25.07
CA LEU A 289 -8.23 5.75 -25.79
C LEU A 289 -8.96 7.07 -25.44
N TRP A 290 -8.94 7.52 -24.18
CA TRP A 290 -9.48 8.84 -23.79
C TRP A 290 -8.73 10.02 -24.44
N LEU A 291 -7.46 9.85 -24.81
CA LEU A 291 -6.68 10.85 -25.57
C LEU A 291 -6.95 10.84 -27.09
N THR A 292 -7.63 9.83 -27.62
CA THR A 292 -7.92 9.68 -29.07
C THR A 292 -9.39 9.89 -29.42
N PHE A 293 -10.29 9.82 -28.46
CA PHE A 293 -11.69 10.18 -28.63
C PHE A 293 -11.91 11.60 -28.09
N GLY A 294 -12.51 12.48 -28.91
CA GLY A 294 -13.00 13.78 -28.43
C GLY A 294 -14.05 13.60 -27.31
N SER A 295 -14.56 14.69 -26.75
CA SER A 295 -15.48 14.70 -25.58
C SER A 295 -16.81 13.92 -25.72
N GLY A 296 -16.97 13.16 -26.81
CA GLY A 296 -18.20 12.49 -27.20
C GLY A 296 -19.19 13.49 -27.79
N THR A 297 -19.95 13.05 -28.78
CA THR A 297 -21.15 13.78 -29.23
C THR A 297 -22.33 13.23 -28.44
N ARG A 298 -22.92 14.03 -27.55
CA ARG A 298 -24.18 13.69 -26.89
C ARG A 298 -25.30 13.74 -27.91
N LEU A 299 -25.99 12.62 -28.11
CA LEU A 299 -27.17 12.52 -28.97
C LEU A 299 -28.42 12.40 -28.10
N ASP A 300 -29.25 13.44 -28.07
CA ASP A 300 -30.56 13.42 -27.44
C ASP A 300 -31.62 13.03 -28.48
N VAL A 301 -32.31 11.89 -28.30
CA VAL A 301 -33.36 11.42 -29.21
C VAL A 301 -34.73 11.58 -28.56
N GLY A 302 -35.55 12.50 -29.08
CA GLY A 302 -36.88 12.78 -28.55
C GLY A 302 -37.55 13.97 -29.22
N SER A 303 -38.77 14.32 -28.78
CA SER A 303 -39.52 15.47 -29.28
C SER A 303 -39.08 16.76 -28.59
N ASN A 304 -38.79 17.80 -29.38
CA ASN A 304 -38.39 19.11 -28.88
C ASN A 304 -39.49 19.71 -27.98
N THR A 305 -39.16 20.03 -26.73
CA THR A 305 -40.10 20.55 -25.73
C THR A 305 -39.50 21.80 -25.10
N ALA A 306 -40.21 22.92 -25.20
CA ALA A 306 -39.74 24.19 -24.65
C ALA A 306 -39.86 24.19 -23.11
N PRO A 307 -38.86 24.68 -22.37
CA PRO A 307 -38.90 24.71 -20.91
C PRO A 307 -39.92 25.73 -20.41
N THR A 308 -40.45 25.48 -19.22
CA THR A 308 -41.23 26.47 -18.45
C THR A 308 -40.29 27.26 -17.54
N LEU A 309 -40.32 28.59 -17.65
CA LEU A 309 -39.45 29.47 -16.88
C LEU A 309 -40.14 30.04 -15.64
N THR A 310 -39.47 29.95 -14.50
CA THR A 310 -39.85 30.61 -13.24
C THR A 310 -38.71 31.49 -12.77
N VAL A 311 -38.96 32.78 -12.60
CA VAL A 311 -37.97 33.73 -12.07
C VAL A 311 -38.30 34.00 -10.60
N LEU A 312 -37.33 33.76 -9.74
CA LEU A 312 -37.42 33.97 -8.30
C LEU A 312 -36.70 35.28 -7.94
N PRO A 313 -37.37 36.20 -7.21
CA PRO A 313 -36.75 37.42 -6.72
C PRO A 313 -35.68 37.13 -5.64
N PRO A 314 -34.81 38.10 -5.33
CA PRO A 314 -33.93 38.03 -4.18
C PRO A 314 -34.72 37.89 -2.87
N SER A 315 -34.18 37.15 -1.90
CA SER A 315 -34.83 37.00 -0.60
C SER A 315 -34.73 38.28 0.25
N SER A 316 -35.72 38.53 1.09
CA SER A 316 -35.74 39.69 1.99
C SER A 316 -34.60 39.63 3.01
N GLU A 317 -34.21 38.43 3.46
CA GLU A 317 -33.07 38.22 4.36
C GLU A 317 -31.74 38.60 3.71
N GLU A 318 -31.52 38.22 2.44
CA GLU A 318 -30.31 38.56 1.68
C GLU A 318 -30.17 40.08 1.49
N LEU A 319 -31.27 40.74 1.12
CA LEU A 319 -31.31 42.20 0.93
C LEU A 319 -31.07 42.99 2.22
N SER A 320 -31.36 42.40 3.39
CA SER A 320 -31.13 43.02 4.71
C SER A 320 -29.70 42.82 5.24
N SER A 321 -29.01 41.76 4.81
CA SER A 321 -27.75 41.30 5.38
C SER A 321 -26.54 41.47 4.46
N THR A 322 -26.75 41.59 3.15
CA THR A 322 -25.69 41.70 2.14
C THR A 322 -25.88 42.90 1.22
N THR A 323 -24.81 43.35 0.56
CA THR A 323 -24.85 44.46 -0.42
C THR A 323 -25.24 43.99 -1.84
N THR A 324 -25.66 42.73 -1.99
CA THR A 324 -25.96 42.06 -3.26
C THR A 324 -27.41 41.60 -3.32
N ALA A 325 -27.91 41.41 -4.52
CA ALA A 325 -29.25 40.93 -4.81
C ALA A 325 -29.15 39.81 -5.86
N THR A 326 -29.47 38.59 -5.45
CA THR A 326 -29.35 37.40 -6.30
C THR A 326 -30.71 36.97 -6.84
N LEU A 327 -30.85 36.93 -8.16
CA LEU A 327 -32.03 36.41 -8.85
C LEU A 327 -31.76 35.02 -9.39
N THR A 328 -32.74 34.12 -9.29
CA THR A 328 -32.65 32.76 -9.83
C THR A 328 -33.73 32.52 -10.87
N CYS A 329 -33.36 32.06 -12.05
CA CYS A 329 -34.28 31.61 -13.09
C CYS A 329 -34.21 30.09 -13.18
N LEU A 330 -35.32 29.42 -12.92
CA LEU A 330 -35.47 27.98 -13.03
C LEU A 330 -36.17 27.65 -14.36
N ALA A 331 -35.49 26.90 -15.21
CA ALA A 331 -36.04 26.25 -16.38
C ALA A 331 -36.40 24.81 -16.03
N ASN A 332 -37.68 24.46 -16.19
CA ASN A 332 -38.19 23.13 -15.88
C ASN A 332 -38.79 22.49 -17.14
N LYS A 333 -38.65 21.18 -17.29
CA LYS A 333 -39.27 20.38 -18.35
C LYS A 333 -38.84 20.72 -19.78
N GLY A 334 -37.57 21.07 -20.00
CA GLY A 334 -37.01 21.33 -21.33
C GLY A 334 -36.41 20.09 -22.00
N PHE A 335 -36.47 19.99 -23.32
CA PHE A 335 -35.78 18.97 -24.11
C PHE A 335 -35.45 19.53 -25.50
N PRO A 336 -34.26 19.29 -26.09
CA PRO A 336 -33.12 18.50 -25.61
C PRO A 336 -32.20 19.27 -24.62
N SER A 337 -30.99 18.80 -24.35
CA SER A 337 -30.07 19.42 -23.37
C SER A 337 -29.36 20.71 -23.84
N ASP A 338 -29.61 21.16 -25.07
CA ASP A 338 -28.94 22.28 -25.75
C ASP A 338 -29.65 23.64 -25.59
N TRP A 339 -30.71 23.71 -24.78
CA TRP A 339 -31.33 24.98 -24.40
C TRP A 339 -30.41 25.78 -23.46
N THR A 340 -30.27 27.07 -23.71
CA THR A 340 -29.44 27.97 -22.88
C THR A 340 -30.28 29.08 -22.26
N LEU A 341 -30.01 29.42 -21.00
CA LEU A 341 -30.61 30.59 -20.37
C LEU A 341 -29.76 31.82 -20.65
N SER A 342 -30.40 32.97 -20.69
CA SER A 342 -29.76 34.29 -20.79
C SER A 342 -30.54 35.30 -19.96
N TRP A 343 -29.83 36.28 -19.38
CA TRP A 343 -30.45 37.35 -18.60
C TRP A 343 -30.36 38.70 -19.29
N LYS A 344 -31.48 39.44 -19.28
CA LYS A 344 -31.59 40.83 -19.69
C LYS A 344 -32.10 41.69 -18.54
N VAL A 345 -31.38 42.76 -18.22
CA VAL A 345 -31.78 43.78 -17.25
C VAL A 345 -32.08 45.06 -18.02
N ASP A 346 -33.33 45.54 -17.97
CA ASP A 346 -33.83 46.68 -18.75
C ASP A 346 -33.41 46.61 -20.24
N GLY A 347 -33.50 45.41 -20.83
CA GLY A 347 -33.13 45.13 -22.22
C GLY A 347 -31.65 44.85 -22.50
N THR A 348 -30.75 45.02 -21.52
CA THR A 348 -29.30 44.80 -21.68
C THR A 348 -28.87 43.42 -21.17
N ASN A 349 -28.12 42.67 -21.98
CA ASN A 349 -27.60 41.35 -21.59
C ASN A 349 -26.58 41.47 -20.43
N LYS A 350 -26.67 40.56 -19.45
CA LYS A 350 -25.76 40.50 -18.30
C LYS A 350 -25.04 39.14 -18.21
N LYS A 351 -23.87 39.16 -17.54
CA LYS A 351 -23.17 37.92 -17.17
C LYS A 351 -23.97 37.18 -16.11
N GLN A 352 -23.92 35.86 -16.15
CA GLN A 352 -24.69 34.98 -15.29
C GLN A 352 -23.89 33.73 -14.96
N GLU A 353 -24.31 33.02 -13.94
CA GLU A 353 -23.85 31.67 -13.62
C GLU A 353 -24.98 30.70 -13.96
N SER A 354 -24.66 29.58 -14.62
CA SER A 354 -25.65 28.58 -15.01
C SER A 354 -25.30 27.25 -14.37
N SER A 355 -26.29 26.56 -13.81
CA SER A 355 -26.12 25.22 -13.29
C SER A 355 -26.10 24.19 -14.41
N SER A 356 -25.53 23.03 -14.13
CA SER A 356 -25.59 21.87 -15.03
C SER A 356 -27.02 21.35 -15.15
N SER A 357 -27.45 20.97 -16.34
CA SER A 357 -28.79 20.40 -16.56
C SER A 357 -28.95 19.05 -15.86
N VAL A 358 -30.05 18.92 -15.12
CA VAL A 358 -30.45 17.70 -14.39
C VAL A 358 -31.51 16.97 -15.22
N TRP A 359 -31.35 15.65 -15.35
CA TRP A 359 -32.34 14.78 -16.00
C TRP A 359 -33.35 14.27 -14.98
N GLU A 360 -34.62 14.61 -15.19
CA GLU A 360 -35.71 14.29 -14.27
C GLU A 360 -36.39 12.95 -14.63
N LYS A 361 -37.14 12.39 -13.67
CA LYS A 361 -37.84 11.10 -13.84
C LYS A 361 -38.89 11.10 -14.95
N ASP A 362 -39.37 12.27 -15.35
CA ASP A 362 -40.33 12.46 -16.44
C ASP A 362 -39.66 12.49 -17.84
N GLY A 363 -38.34 12.34 -17.90
CA GLY A 363 -37.58 12.29 -19.15
C GLY A 363 -37.28 13.67 -19.75
N LEU A 364 -37.37 14.73 -18.95
CA LEU A 364 -37.08 16.11 -19.36
C LEU A 364 -35.95 16.69 -18.51
N TYR A 365 -35.34 17.76 -19.01
CA TYR A 365 -34.26 18.48 -18.33
C TYR A 365 -34.79 19.65 -17.50
N SER A 366 -34.15 19.86 -16.35
CA SER A 366 -34.31 21.03 -15.51
C SER A 366 -32.95 21.64 -15.22
N TRP A 367 -32.85 22.96 -15.28
CA TRP A 367 -31.63 23.69 -14.99
C TRP A 367 -31.96 25.10 -14.51
N SER A 368 -30.99 25.76 -13.91
CA SER A 368 -31.17 27.11 -13.38
C SER A 368 -30.04 28.03 -13.81
N SER A 369 -30.32 29.33 -13.82
CA SER A 369 -29.29 30.35 -13.92
C SER A 369 -29.50 31.41 -12.87
N THR A 370 -28.39 31.88 -12.32
CA THR A 370 -28.34 32.86 -11.26
C THR A 370 -27.71 34.15 -11.80
N LEU A 371 -28.37 35.28 -11.51
CA LEU A 371 -27.89 36.62 -11.82
C LEU A 371 -27.67 37.38 -10.51
N THR A 372 -26.45 37.84 -10.29
CA THR A 372 -26.10 38.66 -9.13
C THR A 372 -25.99 40.12 -9.53
N LEU A 373 -26.77 40.99 -8.88
CA LEU A 373 -26.72 42.44 -9.01
C LEU A 373 -26.28 43.07 -7.68
N THR A 374 -25.82 44.31 -7.70
CA THR A 374 -25.68 45.07 -6.45
C THR A 374 -27.04 45.54 -5.95
N ALA A 375 -27.18 45.74 -4.63
CA ALA A 375 -28.43 46.26 -4.06
C ALA A 375 -28.81 47.64 -4.64
N GLN A 376 -27.81 48.48 -4.98
CA GLN A 376 -28.05 49.78 -5.64
C GLN A 376 -28.54 49.65 -7.09
N GLU A 377 -28.07 48.63 -7.82
CA GLU A 377 -28.58 48.33 -9.16
C GLU A 377 -30.01 47.80 -9.07
N TRP A 378 -30.26 46.80 -8.21
CA TRP A 378 -31.59 46.24 -7.98
C TRP A 378 -32.61 47.32 -7.61
N THR A 379 -32.21 48.30 -6.81
CA THR A 379 -33.09 49.43 -6.44
C THR A 379 -33.45 50.39 -7.58
N LYS A 380 -32.79 50.29 -8.73
CA LYS A 380 -33.04 51.12 -9.92
C LYS A 380 -33.59 50.34 -11.11
N VAL A 381 -33.50 49.00 -11.08
CA VAL A 381 -34.01 48.15 -12.17
C VAL A 381 -35.53 48.27 -12.27
N GLY A 382 -36.02 48.48 -13.50
CA GLY A 382 -37.45 48.42 -13.83
C GLY A 382 -37.92 46.98 -14.02
N GLU A 383 -37.22 46.24 -14.87
CA GLU A 383 -37.54 44.85 -15.18
C GLU A 383 -36.31 43.96 -15.43
N VAL A 384 -36.43 42.70 -15.00
CA VAL A 384 -35.45 41.65 -15.29
C VAL A 384 -36.13 40.54 -16.08
N THR A 385 -35.55 40.18 -17.23
CA THR A 385 -36.07 39.11 -18.08
C THR A 385 -35.07 37.96 -18.17
N CYS A 386 -35.53 36.76 -17.87
CA CYS A 386 -34.83 35.52 -18.16
C CYS A 386 -35.36 34.94 -19.48
N GLU A 387 -34.47 34.54 -20.38
CA GLU A 387 -34.78 34.04 -21.72
C GLU A 387 -34.11 32.70 -21.97
N ALA A 388 -34.89 31.68 -22.31
CA ALA A 388 -34.39 30.39 -22.79
C ALA A 388 -34.33 30.39 -24.32
N GLN A 389 -33.14 30.17 -24.86
CA GLN A 389 -32.86 30.17 -26.28
C GLN A 389 -32.42 28.79 -26.76
N LYS A 390 -32.86 28.45 -27.96
CA LYS A 390 -32.37 27.31 -28.73
C LYS A 390 -32.42 27.66 -30.21
N SER A 391 -31.43 27.21 -30.98
CA SER A 391 -31.40 27.39 -32.42
C SER A 391 -32.70 26.85 -33.04
N SER A 392 -33.31 27.61 -33.96
CA SER A 392 -34.56 27.27 -34.66
C SER A 392 -35.87 27.20 -33.83
N GLN A 393 -35.90 27.78 -32.62
CA GLN A 393 -37.13 27.94 -31.83
C GLN A 393 -37.34 29.40 -31.41
N THR A 394 -38.61 29.78 -31.18
CA THR A 394 -38.93 31.07 -30.56
C THR A 394 -38.46 31.06 -29.11
N PRO A 395 -37.72 32.09 -28.66
CA PRO A 395 -37.26 32.15 -27.28
C PRO A 395 -38.43 32.17 -26.28
N VAL A 396 -38.28 31.44 -25.18
CA VAL A 396 -39.22 31.51 -24.06
C VAL A 396 -38.71 32.57 -23.09
N THR A 397 -39.53 33.55 -22.76
CA THR A 397 -39.15 34.63 -21.85
C THR A 397 -40.03 34.66 -20.61
N LYS A 398 -39.43 35.01 -19.48
CA LYS A 398 -40.13 35.33 -18.24
C LYS A 398 -39.57 36.61 -17.66
N THR A 399 -40.42 37.61 -17.53
CA THR A 399 -40.07 38.92 -16.99
C THR A 399 -40.60 39.04 -15.56
N LEU A 400 -39.72 39.52 -14.67
CA LEU A 400 -40.03 39.91 -13.31
C LEU A 400 -39.90 41.43 -13.23
N ARG A 401 -40.99 42.11 -12.87
CA ARG A 401 -40.95 43.54 -12.57
C ARG A 401 -40.70 43.72 -11.09
N ARG A 402 -39.87 44.69 -10.73
CA ARG A 402 -39.56 44.91 -9.32
C ARG A 402 -40.79 45.32 -8.50
N ALA A 403 -41.75 46.01 -9.11
CA ALA A 403 -43.03 46.34 -8.47
C ALA A 403 -43.83 45.10 -8.02
N ASP A 404 -43.59 43.93 -8.62
CA ASP A 404 -44.25 42.67 -8.26
C ASP A 404 -43.54 41.95 -7.09
N CYS A 405 -42.39 42.48 -6.64
CA CYS A 405 -41.56 41.91 -5.58
C CYS A 405 -41.70 42.64 -4.23
N SER A 406 -42.49 43.72 -4.17
CA SER A 406 -42.77 44.45 -2.94
C SER A 406 -43.93 43.81 -2.18
N GLY A 407 -43.60 42.77 -1.41
CA GLY A 407 -44.42 42.19 -0.35
C GLY A 407 -43.63 42.14 0.94
#